data_AF-A0A841CEJ9-F1
#
_entry.id   AF-A0A841CEJ9-F1
#
_cell.length_a   1.000
_cell.length_b   1.000
_cell.length_c   1.000
_cell.angle_alpha   90.00
_cell.angle_beta   90.00
_cell.angle_gamma   90.00
#
_symmetry.space_group_name_H-M   'P 1'
#
loop_
_entity.id
_entity.type
_entity.pdbx_description
1 polymer ?
#
loop_
_entity_poly.entity_id
_entity_poly.type
_entity_poly.pdbx_seq_one_letter_code
_entity_poly.pdbx_strand_id
1 'polypeptide(L)'
;MYSVFLDTCVLLKPYLCDTVLSIAECGIYRPLWSAGVLEELDRNLRKRGATEEQVRHRLDQMTRHFPDARVDGYEDLIRSMTNHPRTDTSWRLPCGAARKHW
;
A
#
# COMPACT_ATOMS: atom_id res chain seq x y z
N MET A 1 17.91 13.91 5.51
CA MET A 1 16.51 13.56 5.19
C MET A 1 16.49 12.08 4.87
N TYR A 2 15.58 11.29 5.46
CA TYR A 2 15.53 9.85 5.25
C TYR A 2 14.59 9.51 4.10
N SER A 3 14.96 8.51 3.29
CA SER A 3 14.10 7.96 2.23
C SER A 3 13.44 6.69 2.73
N VAL A 4 12.13 6.56 2.54
CA VAL A 4 11.35 5.40 2.98
C VAL A 4 10.63 4.81 1.79
N PHE A 5 10.92 3.55 1.48
CA PHE A 5 10.22 2.82 0.44
C PHE A 5 8.88 2.28 0.98
N LEU A 6 7.79 2.64 0.31
CA LEU A 6 6.43 2.26 0.66
C LEU A 6 5.96 1.10 -0.22
N ASP A 7 5.55 0.01 0.42
CA ASP A 7 4.98 -1.14 -0.26
C ASP A 7 3.47 -1.01 -0.45
N THR A 8 2.93 -1.75 -1.42
CA THR A 8 1.50 -1.81 -1.71
C THR A 8 0.68 -2.18 -0.48
N CYS A 9 1.19 -3.02 0.43
CA CYS A 9 0.44 -3.42 1.62
C CYS A 9 0.11 -2.26 2.58
N VAL A 10 0.95 -1.23 2.60
CA VAL A 10 0.74 0.00 3.37
C VAL A 10 -0.21 0.93 2.61
N LEU A 11 0.08 1.14 1.32
CA LEU A 11 -0.68 2.04 0.44
C LEU A 11 -2.12 1.56 0.21
N LEU A 12 -2.38 0.26 0.27
CA LEU A 12 -3.70 -0.33 0.04
C LEU A 12 -4.71 0.00 1.16
N LYS A 13 -4.25 0.37 2.36
CA LYS A 13 -5.12 0.73 3.50
C LYS A 13 -5.31 2.26 3.51
N PRO A 14 -6.53 2.78 3.29
CA PRO A 14 -6.76 4.22 3.14
C PRO A 14 -6.21 5.06 4.29
N TYR A 15 -6.51 4.69 5.54
CA TYR A 15 -6.06 5.43 6.72
C TYR A 15 -4.54 5.42 6.90
N LEU A 16 -3.88 4.28 6.64
CA LEU A 16 -2.42 4.21 6.72
C LEU A 16 -1.78 5.02 5.60
N CYS A 17 -2.27 4.86 4.38
CA CYS A 17 -1.81 5.61 3.21
C CYS A 17 -1.90 7.12 3.46
N ASP A 18 -3.03 7.60 3.96
CA ASP A 18 -3.23 9.01 4.29
C ASP A 18 -2.23 9.48 5.36
N THR A 19 -2.16 8.77 6.49
CA THR A 19 -1.26 9.11 7.59
C THR A 19 0.21 9.19 7.15
N VAL A 20 0.71 8.18 6.44
CA VAL A 20 2.13 8.14 6.03
C VAL A 20 2.43 9.22 5.01
N LEU A 21 1.52 9.49 4.07
CA LEU A 21 1.71 10.56 3.08
C LEU A 21 1.61 11.96 3.70
N SER A 22 0.72 12.19 4.66
CA SER A 22 0.66 13.48 5.39
C SER A 22 1.93 13.74 6.22
N ILE A 23 2.50 12.70 6.84
CA ILE A 23 3.78 12.83 7.55
C ILE A 23 4.92 13.12 6.56
N ALA A 24 4.91 12.48 5.39
CA ALA A 24 5.86 12.76 4.33
C ALA A 24 5.75 14.20 3.80
N GLU A 25 4.53 14.72 3.65
CA GLU A 25 4.26 16.10 3.24
C GLU A 25 4.83 17.13 4.24
N CYS A 26 4.84 16.79 5.53
CA CYS A 26 5.50 17.59 6.57
C CYS A 26 7.04 17.57 6.50
N GLY A 27 7.63 16.88 5.51
CA GLY A 27 9.08 16.85 5.28
C GLY A 27 9.87 15.94 6.23
N ILE A 28 9.19 15.12 7.04
CA ILE A 28 9.83 14.20 7.99
C ILE A 28 10.66 13.14 7.27
N TYR A 29 10.19 12.68 6.12
CA TYR A 29 10.90 11.75 5.24
C TYR A 29 10.45 11.90 3.78
N ARG A 30 11.23 11.37 2.84
CA ARG A 30 10.88 11.28 1.42
C ARG A 30 10.24 9.92 1.14
N PRO A 31 8.97 9.86 0.71
CA PRO A 31 8.34 8.60 0.36
C PRO A 31 8.86 8.16 -1.01
N LEU A 32 9.13 6.87 -1.16
CA LEU A 32 9.55 6.26 -2.40
C LEU A 32 8.62 5.08 -2.72
N TRP A 33 8.31 4.89 -3.98
CA TRP A 33 7.63 3.71 -4.49
C TRP A 33 8.05 3.48 -5.93
N SER A 34 7.58 2.38 -6.49
CA SER A 34 7.88 2.02 -7.84
C SER A 34 6.68 1.86 -8.74
N ALA A 35 6.95 1.71 -10.04
CA ALA A 35 5.93 1.32 -11.01
C ALA A 35 5.23 0.02 -10.58
N GLY A 36 5.97 -1.02 -10.19
CA GLY A 36 5.40 -2.29 -9.75
C GLY A 36 4.51 -2.20 -8.51
N VAL A 37 4.88 -1.35 -7.54
CA VAL A 37 4.05 -1.09 -6.34
C VAL A 37 2.72 -0.44 -6.73
N LEU A 38 2.73 0.52 -7.66
CA LEU A 38 1.51 1.20 -8.13
C LEU A 38 0.65 0.26 -8.99
N GLU A 39 1.24 -0.59 -9.81
CA GLU A 39 0.54 -1.63 -10.57
C GLU A 39 -0.12 -2.66 -9.65
N GLU A 40 0.57 -3.08 -8.59
CA GLU A 40 -0.03 -3.97 -7.60
C GLU A 40 -1.15 -3.28 -6.81
N LEU A 41 -0.98 -1.99 -6.50
CA LEU A 41 -2.02 -1.17 -5.87
C LEU A 41 -3.27 -1.08 -6.75
N ASP A 42 -3.12 -0.81 -8.06
CA ASP A 42 -4.23 -0.81 -9.03
C ASP A 42 -4.98 -2.15 -8.99
N ARG A 43 -4.26 -3.26 -9.19
CA ARG A 43 -4.86 -4.61 -9.20
C ARG A 43 -5.60 -4.91 -7.91
N ASN A 44 -5.04 -4.55 -6.75
CA ASN A 44 -5.64 -4.83 -5.45
C ASN A 44 -6.86 -3.95 -5.16
N LEU A 45 -6.88 -2.69 -5.62
CA LEU A 45 -8.05 -1.83 -5.50
C LEU A 45 -9.21 -2.30 -6.38
N ARG A 46 -8.93 -2.68 -7.62
CA ARG A 46 -9.93 -3.28 -8.52
C ARG A 46 -10.53 -4.56 -7.94
N LYS A 47 -9.68 -5.45 -7.37
CA LYS A 47 -10.13 -6.66 -6.66
C LYS A 47 -11.04 -6.37 -5.46
N ARG A 48 -10.94 -5.19 -4.86
CA ARG A 48 -11.80 -4.74 -3.74
C ARG A 48 -13.05 -4.00 -4.20
N GLY A 49 -13.31 -3.94 -5.51
CA GLY A 49 -14.50 -3.33 -6.09
C GLY A 49 -14.39 -1.83 -6.38
N ALA A 50 -13.18 -1.25 -6.36
CA ALA A 50 -12.99 0.12 -6.80
C ALA A 50 -13.19 0.24 -8.33
N THR A 51 -13.85 1.30 -8.78
CA THR A 51 -14.00 1.58 -10.21
C THR A 51 -12.68 2.04 -10.83
N GLU A 52 -12.57 1.92 -12.14
CA GLU A 52 -11.40 2.40 -12.88
C GLU A 52 -11.11 3.89 -12.61
N GLU A 53 -12.16 4.73 -12.55
CA GLU A 53 -12.03 6.15 -12.25
C GLU A 53 -11.48 6.38 -10.84
N GLN A 54 -11.96 5.62 -9.85
CA GLN A 54 -11.49 5.74 -8.47
C GLN A 54 -10.02 5.35 -8.34
N VAL A 55 -9.61 4.27 -9.00
CA VAL A 55 -8.22 3.82 -8.98
C VAL A 55 -7.32 4.82 -9.69
N ARG A 56 -7.70 5.25 -10.90
CA ARG A 56 -6.96 6.26 -11.66
C ARG A 56 -6.82 7.55 -10.89
N HIS A 57 -7.91 8.05 -10.29
CA HIS A 57 -7.89 9.26 -9.48
C HIS A 57 -6.90 9.11 -8.32
N ARG A 58 -6.92 7.98 -7.61
CA ARG A 58 -6.02 7.74 -6.49
C ARG A 58 -4.54 7.72 -6.88
N LEU A 59 -4.19 7.01 -7.95
CA LEU A 59 -2.81 6.93 -8.43
C LEU A 59 -2.30 8.28 -8.95
N ASP A 60 -3.17 9.03 -9.62
CA ASP A 60 -2.88 10.37 -10.11
C ASP A 60 -2.64 11.35 -8.95
N GLN A 61 -3.47 11.33 -7.91
CA GLN A 61 -3.24 12.17 -6.72
C GLN A 61 -1.88 11.87 -6.06
N MET A 62 -1.54 10.60 -5.86
CA MET A 62 -0.25 10.21 -5.28
C MET A 62 0.93 10.69 -6.13
N THR A 63 0.85 10.52 -7.45
CA THR A 63 1.93 10.90 -8.37
C THR A 63 2.08 12.41 -8.48
N ARG A 64 0.97 13.17 -8.40
CA ARG A 64 1.00 14.64 -8.43
C ARG A 64 1.57 15.25 -7.15
N HIS A 65 1.22 14.71 -5.98
CA HIS A 65 1.70 15.24 -4.71
C HIS A 65 3.18 14.90 -4.46
N PHE A 66 3.66 13.79 -5.04
CA PHE A 66 5.04 13.33 -4.86
C PHE A 66 5.67 12.94 -6.21
N PRO A 67 5.99 13.92 -7.08
CA PRO A 67 6.57 13.64 -8.40
C PRO A 67 7.91 12.91 -8.32
N ASP A 68 8.68 13.17 -7.26
CA ASP A 68 10.00 12.59 -7.02
C ASP A 68 9.96 11.25 -6.27
N ALA A 69 8.78 10.72 -5.94
CA ALA A 69 8.66 9.46 -5.19
C ALA A 69 8.80 8.22 -6.07
N ARG A 70 8.60 8.34 -7.39
CA ARG A 70 8.81 7.22 -8.30
C ARG A 70 10.29 7.01 -8.52
N VAL A 71 10.80 5.84 -8.12
CA VAL A 71 12.20 5.46 -8.29
C VAL A 71 12.32 4.19 -9.12
N ASP A 72 13.40 4.11 -9.89
CA ASP A 72 13.86 2.93 -10.62
C ASP A 72 15.12 2.37 -9.92
N GLY A 73 15.47 1.10 -10.10
CA GLY A 73 16.69 0.52 -9.49
C GLY A 73 16.56 0.08 -8.03
N TYR A 74 15.32 -0.11 -7.54
CA TYR A 74 14.99 -0.49 -6.16
C TYR A 74 14.73 -2.01 -6.01
N GLU A 75 14.99 -2.80 -7.06
CA GLU A 75 14.67 -4.23 -7.14
C GLU A 75 15.32 -5.04 -6.01
N ASP A 76 16.52 -4.66 -5.59
CA ASP A 76 17.22 -5.32 -4.47
C ASP A 76 16.57 -4.99 -3.11
N LEU A 77 15.95 -3.82 -2.95
CA LEU A 77 15.16 -3.51 -1.74
C LEU A 77 13.87 -4.33 -1.71
N ILE A 78 13.18 -4.53 -2.84
CA ILE A 78 11.94 -5.35 -2.89
C ILE A 78 12.21 -6.74 -2.34
N ARG A 79 13.35 -7.36 -2.70
CA ARG A 79 13.72 -8.70 -2.23
C ARG A 79 13.83 -8.78 -0.71
N SER A 80 14.21 -7.68 -0.05
CA SER A 80 14.29 -7.60 1.41
C SER A 80 12.93 -7.32 2.07
N MET A 81 11.94 -6.82 1.32
CA MET A 81 10.60 -6.48 1.80
C MET A 81 9.64 -7.67 1.66
N THR A 82 10.04 -8.83 2.21
CA THR A 82 9.20 -10.02 2.24
C THR A 82 7.92 -9.77 3.02
N ASN A 83 6.78 -9.80 2.32
CA ASN A 83 5.47 -9.85 2.95
C ASN A 83 5.15 -11.31 3.31
N HIS A 84 4.32 -11.53 4.33
CA HIS A 84 3.87 -12.88 4.67
C HIS A 84 3.13 -13.45 3.44
N PRO A 85 3.47 -14.67 2.98
CA PRO A 85 2.76 -15.27 1.86
C PRO A 85 1.28 -15.32 2.20
N ARG A 86 0.43 -14.91 1.25
CA ARG A 86 -1.02 -15.08 1.38
C ARG A 86 -1.33 -16.58 1.25
N THR A 87 -1.11 -17.33 2.32
CA THR A 87 -1.53 -18.72 2.45
C THR A 87 -3.04 -18.76 2.60
N ASP A 88 -3.71 -18.84 1.46
CA ASP A 88 -5.13 -19.12 1.37
C ASP A 88 -5.37 -20.59 1.77
N THR A 89 -5.75 -20.83 3.03
CA THR A 89 -6.81 -21.79 3.44
C THR A 89 -7.04 -21.90 4.95
N SER A 90 -6.20 -21.35 5.84
CA SER A 90 -6.35 -21.56 7.29
C SER A 90 -7.32 -20.60 8.01
N TRP A 91 -7.70 -19.46 7.43
CA TRP A 91 -8.54 -18.48 8.15
C TRP A 91 -10.05 -18.70 7.99
N ARG A 92 -10.48 -19.79 7.33
CA ARG A 92 -11.88 -20.22 7.27
C ARG A 92 -12.30 -20.90 8.58
N LEU A 93 -12.07 -20.23 9.72
CA LEU A 93 -12.78 -20.58 10.94
C LEU A 93 -14.22 -20.06 10.80
N PRO A 94 -15.26 -20.90 10.97
CA PRO A 94 -16.62 -20.38 11.02
C PRO A 94 -16.69 -19.39 12.20
N CYS A 95 -16.96 -18.13 11.88
CA CYS A 95 -17.30 -17.10 12.85
C CYS A 95 -18.61 -17.52 13.53
N GLY A 96 -18.50 -18.26 14.64
CA GLY A 96 -19.67 -18.86 15.28
C GLY A 96 -19.37 -19.97 16.29
N ALA A 97 -18.33 -19.85 17.11
CA ALA A 97 -18.24 -20.65 18.33
C ALA A 97 -17.39 -19.94 19.40
N ALA A 98 -17.95 -19.87 20.61
CA ALA A 98 -17.41 -19.30 21.85
C ALA A 98 -17.47 -17.76 21.94
N ARG A 99 -18.55 -17.20 22.51
CA ARG A 99 -18.88 -17.07 23.95
C ARG A 99 -18.19 -15.87 24.61
N LYS A 100 -19.03 -14.87 24.89
CA LYS A 100 -19.26 -14.15 26.17
C LYS A 100 -18.03 -13.62 26.93
N HIS A 101 -18.13 -12.33 27.29
CA HIS A 101 -17.45 -11.61 28.37
C HIS A 101 -16.36 -10.62 27.97
N TRP A 102 -16.66 -9.63 27.12
CA TRP A 102 -16.28 -8.22 27.32
C TRP A 102 -16.98 -7.36 26.27
#